data_AF-A0A924KC93-F1
#
_entry.id   AF-A0A924KC93-F1
#
_cell.length_a   1.000
_cell.length_b   1.000
_cell.length_c   1.000
_cell.angle_alpha   90.00
_cell.angle_beta   90.00
_cell.angle_gamma   90.00
#
_symmetry.space_group_name_H-M   'P 1'
#
loop_
_entity.id
_entity.type
_entity.pdbx_description
1 polymer ?
#
loop_
_entity_poly.entity_id
_entity_poly.type
_entity_poly.pdbx_seq_one_letter_code
_entity_poly.pdbx_strand_id
1 'polypeptide(L)'
;MTTIKFKQVLFFLVAISISLSFSCDQKKDKKHHKKDKAQQTAAAEIKQNVTAHNSTINCDTSMWKYVYNPSRLQVIDQCKTVTGIIEESSADEDGDQHMLLKLDKGQSDILTKRNIKKKQG
;
A
#
# COMPACT_ATOMS: atom_id res chain seq x y z
N MET A 1 -24.92 -30.40 -51.20
CA MET A 1 -23.69 -30.11 -50.43
C MET A 1 -23.43 -28.62 -50.59
N THR A 2 -23.57 -27.72 -49.61
CA THR A 2 -22.75 -27.62 -48.38
C THR A 2 -23.39 -26.56 -47.46
N THR A 3 -24.22 -26.93 -46.48
CA THR A 3 -24.81 -25.94 -45.52
C THR A 3 -24.63 -26.33 -44.06
N ILE A 4 -23.99 -27.47 -43.78
CA ILE A 4 -23.90 -28.05 -42.43
C ILE A 4 -22.72 -27.51 -41.59
N LYS A 5 -21.80 -26.72 -42.16
CA LYS A 5 -20.62 -26.25 -41.41
C LYS A 5 -20.71 -24.86 -40.77
N PHE A 6 -21.71 -24.05 -41.11
CA PHE A 6 -21.77 -22.65 -40.61
C PHE A 6 -22.43 -22.53 -39.22
N LYS A 7 -23.48 -23.33 -38.96
CA LYS A 7 -24.19 -23.31 -37.66
C LYS A 7 -23.34 -23.85 -36.50
N GLN A 8 -22.49 -24.85 -36.75
CA GLN A 8 -21.62 -25.41 -35.71
C GLN A 8 -20.50 -24.43 -35.31
N VAL A 9 -19.90 -23.73 -36.27
CA VAL A 9 -18.84 -22.73 -35.99
C VAL A 9 -19.39 -21.54 -35.19
N LEU A 10 -20.61 -21.08 -35.51
CA LEU A 10 -21.25 -20.00 -34.76
C LEU A 10 -21.61 -20.42 -33.31
N PHE A 11 -22.00 -21.68 -33.09
CA PHE A 11 -22.30 -22.19 -31.74
C PHE A 11 -21.06 -22.30 -30.87
N PHE A 12 -19.91 -22.67 -31.45
CA PHE A 12 -18.63 -22.73 -30.71
C PHE A 12 -18.11 -21.33 -30.33
N LEU A 13 -18.34 -20.30 -31.15
CA LEU A 13 -17.90 -18.93 -30.82
C LEU A 13 -18.73 -18.27 -29.70
N VAL A 14 -20.02 -18.63 -29.57
CA VAL A 14 -20.87 -18.11 -28.47
C VAL A 14 -20.55 -18.78 -27.13
N ALA A 15 -20.17 -20.06 -27.14
CA ALA A 15 -19.85 -20.81 -25.92
C ALA A 15 -18.55 -20.34 -25.24
N ILE A 16 -17.58 -19.81 -25.99
CA ILE A 16 -16.28 -19.36 -25.43
C ILE A 16 -16.41 -18.02 -24.69
N SER A 17 -17.39 -17.17 -25.04
CA SER A 17 -17.57 -15.86 -24.40
C SER A 17 -18.25 -15.87 -23.03
N ILE A 18 -18.77 -17.02 -22.56
CA ILE A 18 -19.53 -17.11 -21.29
C ILE A 18 -18.66 -17.50 -20.08
N SER A 19 -17.36 -17.76 -20.27
CA SER A 19 -16.52 -18.36 -19.21
C SER A 19 -15.58 -17.40 -18.44
N LEU A 20 -15.76 -16.08 -18.51
CA LEU A 20 -14.83 -15.12 -17.85
C LEU A 20 -15.45 -14.13 -16.86
N SER A 21 -16.63 -14.44 -16.33
CA SER A 21 -17.22 -13.65 -15.24
C SER A 21 -17.57 -14.58 -14.10
N PHE A 22 -16.77 -14.61 -13.03
CA PHE A 22 -17.18 -14.78 -11.61
C PHE A 22 -15.96 -15.21 -10.75
N SER A 23 -15.35 -14.26 -10.04
CA SER A 23 -15.07 -14.38 -8.60
C SER A 23 -14.32 -13.16 -8.05
N CYS A 24 -15.07 -12.15 -7.60
CA CYS A 24 -14.72 -11.41 -6.39
C CYS A 24 -15.84 -11.72 -5.37
N ASP A 25 -15.53 -12.55 -4.38
CA ASP A 25 -16.43 -12.86 -3.27
C ASP A 25 -16.37 -11.72 -2.23
N GLN A 26 -17.36 -10.83 -2.25
CA GLN A 26 -17.58 -9.85 -1.19
C GLN A 26 -18.28 -10.53 -0.01
N LYS A 27 -17.49 -10.95 0.97
CA LYS A 27 -17.97 -11.53 2.23
C LYS A 27 -18.76 -10.48 3.00
N LYS A 28 -20.09 -10.60 2.98
CA LYS A 28 -21.03 -9.75 3.74
C LYS A 28 -20.88 -9.97 5.24
N ASP A 29 -20.64 -8.88 5.97
CA ASP A 29 -20.69 -8.83 7.43
C ASP A 29 -22.06 -9.26 7.96
N LYS A 30 -22.08 -10.30 8.81
CA LYS A 30 -23.24 -10.65 9.62
C LYS A 30 -23.12 -9.95 10.97
N LYS A 31 -23.95 -8.92 11.19
CA LYS A 31 -24.33 -8.43 12.51
C LYS A 31 -24.94 -9.57 13.33
N HIS A 32 -24.27 -9.99 14.39
CA HIS A 32 -24.90 -10.72 15.49
C HIS A 32 -24.95 -9.81 16.72
N HIS A 33 -26.14 -9.28 17.01
CA HIS A 33 -26.54 -8.95 18.37
C HIS A 33 -26.84 -10.26 19.09
N LYS A 34 -26.24 -10.50 20.27
CA LYS A 34 -26.96 -10.66 21.56
C LYS A 34 -26.09 -11.31 22.65
N LYS A 35 -26.01 -10.57 23.77
CA LYS A 35 -25.80 -10.92 25.19
C LYS A 35 -24.52 -11.61 25.66
N ASP A 36 -23.68 -10.79 26.30
CA ASP A 36 -23.20 -10.88 27.68
C ASP A 36 -23.18 -12.27 28.33
N LYS A 37 -21.96 -12.75 28.58
CA LYS A 37 -21.64 -13.46 29.81
C LYS A 37 -20.25 -13.03 30.26
N ALA A 38 -20.22 -12.37 31.41
CA ALA A 38 -19.02 -11.96 32.09
C ALA A 38 -18.11 -13.16 32.36
N GLN A 39 -16.83 -13.04 32.00
CA GLN A 39 -15.76 -13.66 32.76
C GLN A 39 -14.53 -12.77 32.72
N GLN A 40 -14.34 -12.10 33.84
CA GLN A 40 -13.21 -11.27 34.19
C GLN A 40 -12.17 -12.18 34.83
N THR A 41 -11.00 -12.40 34.20
CA THR A 41 -9.78 -12.73 34.97
C THR A 41 -8.50 -12.50 34.17
N ALA A 42 -7.54 -11.88 34.85
CA ALA A 42 -6.11 -11.78 34.56
C ALA A 42 -5.69 -10.81 33.44
N ALA A 43 -5.65 -9.53 33.82
CA ALA A 43 -4.68 -8.58 33.27
C ALA A 43 -3.25 -9.10 33.56
N ALA A 44 -2.59 -9.61 32.52
CA ALA A 44 -1.14 -9.67 32.50
C ALA A 44 -0.65 -8.31 31.95
N GLU A 45 -0.24 -7.43 32.86
CA GLU A 45 0.53 -6.25 32.52
C GLU A 45 1.80 -6.70 31.81
N ILE A 46 1.86 -6.56 30.49
CA ILE A 46 3.14 -6.47 29.81
C ILE A 46 3.71 -5.12 30.21
N LYS A 47 4.59 -5.13 31.22
CA LYS A 47 5.54 -4.04 31.43
C LYS A 47 6.36 -3.92 30.15
N GLN A 48 5.90 -3.09 29.22
CA GLN A 48 6.76 -2.56 28.18
C GLN A 48 7.77 -1.67 28.88
N ASN A 49 8.90 -2.28 29.20
CA ASN A 49 10.11 -1.60 29.54
C ASN A 49 10.50 -0.84 28.26
N VAL A 50 9.95 0.37 28.09
CA VAL A 50 10.37 1.30 27.04
C VAL A 50 11.73 1.82 27.47
N THR A 51 12.72 0.94 27.44
CA THR A 51 14.10 1.32 27.35
C THR A 51 14.18 2.06 26.02
N ALA A 52 14.30 3.39 26.08
CA ALA A 52 14.62 4.22 24.93
C ALA A 52 15.88 3.60 24.31
N HIS A 53 15.67 2.80 23.28
CA HIS A 53 16.74 2.13 22.58
C HIS A 53 17.41 3.26 21.81
N ASN A 54 18.43 3.84 22.43
CA ASN A 54 19.41 4.70 21.79
C ASN A 54 20.29 3.81 20.89
N SER A 55 19.65 2.99 20.04
CA SER A 55 20.25 2.54 18.80
C SER A 55 20.64 3.83 18.10
N THR A 56 21.93 3.99 17.85
CA THR A 56 22.37 4.54 16.58
C THR A 56 21.47 3.94 15.51
N ILE A 57 20.43 4.67 15.08
CA ILE A 57 19.53 4.24 14.02
C ILE A 57 20.43 4.24 12.79
N ASN A 58 21.02 3.08 12.51
CA ASN A 58 21.69 2.85 11.25
C ASN A 58 20.58 2.42 10.31
N CYS A 59 20.38 3.19 9.24
CA CYS A 59 19.31 2.94 8.29
C CYS A 59 19.46 1.51 7.79
N ASP A 60 18.37 0.76 7.70
CA ASP A 60 18.43 -0.59 7.15
C ASP A 60 18.81 -0.51 5.65
N THR A 61 20.09 -0.73 5.37
CA THR A 61 20.64 -0.71 4.02
C THR A 61 20.34 -2.00 3.26
N SER A 62 19.70 -3.00 3.89
CA SER A 62 19.36 -4.26 3.22
C SER A 62 18.42 -4.06 2.03
N MET A 63 17.65 -2.96 2.01
CA MET A 63 16.78 -2.59 0.88
C MET A 63 17.55 -2.12 -0.35
N TRP A 64 18.81 -1.70 -0.21
CA TRP A 64 19.62 -1.23 -1.34
C TRP A 64 19.92 -2.31 -2.37
N LYS A 65 19.74 -3.60 -2.02
CA LYS A 65 19.82 -4.72 -2.97
C LYS A 65 18.82 -4.62 -4.12
N TYR A 66 17.74 -3.85 -3.95
CA TYR A 66 16.72 -3.63 -4.98
C TYR A 66 16.95 -2.36 -5.81
N VAL A 67 18.05 -1.63 -5.55
CA VAL A 67 18.40 -0.41 -6.29
C VAL A 67 19.21 -0.79 -7.51
N TYR A 68 18.69 -0.46 -8.70
CA TYR A 68 19.29 -0.81 -9.99
C TYR A 68 20.79 -0.45 -10.12
N ASN A 69 21.20 0.70 -9.58
CA ASN A 69 22.60 1.11 -9.55
C ASN A 69 22.93 1.82 -8.21
N PRO A 70 23.44 1.09 -7.19
CA PRO A 70 23.70 1.64 -5.87
C PRO A 70 24.74 2.76 -5.85
N SER A 71 25.64 2.83 -6.84
CA SER A 71 26.66 3.91 -6.93
C SER A 71 26.05 5.30 -7.14
N ARG A 72 24.78 5.36 -7.56
CA ARG A 72 24.03 6.62 -7.71
C ARG A 72 23.47 7.13 -6.38
N LEU A 73 23.44 6.32 -5.33
CA LEU A 73 22.88 6.72 -4.04
C LEU A 73 23.91 7.54 -3.25
N GLN A 74 23.47 8.70 -2.79
CA GLN A 74 24.23 9.55 -1.87
C GLN A 74 23.35 9.80 -0.64
N VAL A 75 23.84 9.39 0.54
CA VAL A 75 23.15 9.63 1.80
C VAL A 75 23.48 11.04 2.27
N ILE A 76 22.47 11.93 2.27
CA ILE A 76 22.62 13.33 2.69
C ILE A 76 22.36 13.46 4.20
N ASP A 77 21.27 12.86 4.67
CA ASP A 77 20.87 12.84 6.07
C ASP A 77 20.52 11.40 6.46
N GLN A 78 21.17 10.88 7.50
CA GLN A 78 20.90 9.53 7.97
C GLN A 78 19.56 9.48 8.74
N CYS A 79 18.69 8.58 8.29
CA CYS A 79 17.60 7.99 9.07
C CYS A 79 16.58 9.01 9.62
N LYS A 80 16.15 9.90 8.74
CA LYS A 80 15.01 10.79 8.97
C LYS A 80 13.70 10.00 8.91
N THR A 81 12.82 10.27 9.86
CA THR A 81 11.43 9.79 9.87
C THR A 81 10.51 10.98 9.64
N VAL A 82 9.47 10.79 8.82
CA VAL A 82 8.42 11.78 8.58
C VAL A 82 7.05 11.16 8.76
N THR A 83 6.13 11.91 9.35
CA THR A 83 4.70 11.58 9.38
C THR A 83 3.89 12.66 8.68
N GLY A 84 2.67 12.31 8.28
CA GLY A 84 1.79 13.18 7.52
C GLY A 84 0.59 12.46 6.91
N ILE A 85 -0.09 13.14 6.00
CA ILE A 85 -1.28 12.68 5.28
C ILE A 85 -0.99 12.63 3.78
N ILE A 86 -1.37 11.54 3.12
CA ILE A 86 -1.34 11.47 1.65
C ILE A 86 -2.52 12.27 1.11
N GLU A 87 -2.24 13.40 0.43
CA GLU A 87 -3.28 14.26 -0.16
C GLU A 87 -3.62 13.86 -1.61
N GLU A 88 -2.65 13.34 -2.36
CA GLU A 88 -2.83 12.90 -3.75
C GLU A 88 -2.10 11.57 -3.99
N SER A 89 -2.65 10.71 -4.86
CA SER A 89 -2.02 9.48 -5.32
C SER A 89 -2.46 9.17 -6.75
N SER A 90 -1.52 8.95 -7.66
CA SER A 90 -1.81 8.61 -9.07
C SER A 90 -0.77 7.65 -9.62
N ALA A 91 -1.19 6.75 -10.51
CA ALA A 91 -0.30 5.88 -11.25
C ALA A 91 -0.17 6.39 -12.68
N ASP A 92 1.06 6.37 -13.21
CA ASP A 92 1.38 6.79 -14.56
C ASP A 92 1.54 5.55 -15.47
N GLU A 93 1.39 5.73 -16.79
CA GLU A 93 1.39 4.63 -17.76
C GLU A 93 2.73 3.88 -17.85
N ASP A 94 3.82 4.52 -17.44
CA ASP A 94 5.16 3.93 -17.37
C ASP A 94 5.38 3.05 -16.12
N GLY A 95 4.38 2.97 -15.24
CA GLY A 95 4.39 2.17 -14.03
C GLY A 95 4.80 2.94 -12.77
N ASP A 96 5.06 4.25 -12.86
CA ASP A 96 5.38 5.07 -11.69
C ASP A 96 4.13 5.32 -10.83
N GLN A 97 4.32 5.26 -9.51
CA GLN A 97 3.31 5.66 -8.54
C GLN A 97 3.72 7.01 -7.92
N HIS A 98 2.96 8.05 -8.23
CA HIS A 98 3.10 9.36 -7.62
C HIS A 98 2.23 9.47 -6.38
N MET A 99 2.77 10.06 -5.32
CA MET A 99 2.03 10.40 -4.10
C MET A 99 2.48 11.77 -3.59
N LEU A 100 1.54 12.57 -3.09
CA LEU A 100 1.82 13.80 -2.36
C LEU A 100 1.60 13.57 -0.87
N LEU A 101 2.69 13.60 -0.09
CA LEU A 101 2.64 13.54 1.37
C LEU A 101 2.71 14.96 1.94
N LYS A 102 1.63 15.40 2.58
CA LYS A 102 1.63 16.61 3.39
C LYS A 102 2.15 16.31 4.78
N LEU A 103 3.20 17.00 5.19
CA LEU A 103 3.86 16.76 6.47
C LEU A 103 3.02 17.22 7.66
N ASP A 104 3.16 16.51 8.78
CA ASP A 104 2.64 16.96 10.06
C ASP A 104 3.35 18.23 10.57
N LYS A 105 2.67 18.96 11.45
CA LYS A 105 3.22 20.19 12.05
C LYS A 105 4.51 19.87 12.82
N GLY A 106 5.56 20.65 12.57
CA GLY A 106 6.85 20.54 13.26
C GLY A 106 7.96 19.89 12.43
N GLN A 107 7.67 19.45 11.19
CA GLN A 107 8.64 18.82 10.28
C GLN A 107 8.99 19.70 9.07
N SER A 108 8.74 21.01 9.15
CA SER A 108 8.94 21.95 8.03
C SER A 108 10.41 22.18 7.67
N ASP A 109 11.34 21.81 8.54
CA ASP A 109 12.79 21.87 8.32
C ASP A 109 13.27 20.94 7.20
N ILE A 110 12.49 19.91 6.86
CA ILE A 110 12.78 18.95 5.80
C ILE A 110 12.41 19.52 4.42
N LEU A 111 11.54 20.53 4.36
CA LEU A 111 11.08 21.12 3.11
C LEU A 111 12.10 22.11 2.54
N THR A 112 12.44 21.95 1.27
CA THR A 112 13.24 22.93 0.54
C THR A 112 12.35 24.01 -0.11
N LYS A 113 12.96 25.14 -0.49
CA LYS A 113 12.28 26.19 -1.29
C LYS A 113 11.60 25.63 -2.55
N ARG A 114 12.16 24.57 -3.15
CA ARG A 114 11.60 23.94 -4.36
C ARG A 114 10.35 23.12 -4.05
N ASN A 115 10.30 22.42 -2.91
CA ASN A 115 9.11 21.68 -2.47
C ASN A 115 7.94 22.65 -2.29
N ILE A 116 8.16 23.73 -1.52
CA ILE A 116 7.15 24.76 -1.24
C ILE A 116 6.63 25.40 -2.53
N LYS A 117 7.52 25.80 -3.46
CA LYS A 117 7.10 26.48 -4.70
C LYS A 117 6.24 25.61 -5.62
N LYS A 118 6.49 24.29 -5.67
CA LYS A 118 5.81 23.40 -6.62
C LYS A 118 4.55 22.76 -6.04
N LYS A 119 4.55 22.45 -4.75
CA LYS A 119 3.53 21.61 -4.11
C LYS A 119 3.06 22.13 -2.74
N GLN A 120 3.39 23.37 -2.39
CA GLN A 120 2.98 24.06 -1.15
C GLN A 120 3.50 23.45 0.16
N GLY A 121 4.31 22.38 0.09
CA GLY A 121 4.84 21.66 1.25
C GLY A 121 4.41 20.22 1.18
#